data_AF-A0A4Y9ZG39-F1
#
_entry.id   AF-A0A4Y9ZG39-F1
#
_cell.length_a   1.000
_cell.length_b   1.000
_cell.length_c   1.000
_cell.angle_alpha   90.00
_cell.angle_beta   90.00
_cell.angle_gamma   90.00
#
_symmetry.space_group_name_H-M   'P 1'
#
loop_
_entity.id
_entity.type
_entity.pdbx_description
1 polymer ?
#
loop_
_entity_poly.entity_id
_entity_poly.type
_entity_poly.pdbx_seq_one_letter_code
_entity_poly.pdbx_strand_id
1 'polypeptide(L)'
;LTADQVENCIKPYKYEVEVDEREWESGRKEAVGLFEREMSMCEEKLKDIRKKVGGSRRLNNLVSYVRALEERERERKMKRLAMVAAGEEDPPVSTEEESYKYPPGQILDARHAALYSDRLSTLKLRLAALKAKRCKSGPENDLLCPEAFLNVVADKLAYTSAMFINIELLDQFFYQFPREIDSRLLYDLDRKEIVEFARENPVVRRHLDLQERKDKLEEVMKQLNSLSTLRADVKTTPRRPRGLFGGMF
;
A
#
# COMPACT_ATOMS: atom_id res chain seq x y z
N LEU A 1 6.72 3.50 -20.71
CA LEU A 1 6.01 2.70 -21.72
C LEU A 1 4.55 2.49 -21.34
N THR A 2 4.21 1.63 -20.36
CA THR A 2 2.81 1.37 -19.96
C THR A 2 2.07 2.65 -19.56
N ALA A 3 2.69 3.49 -18.74
CA ALA A 3 2.13 4.78 -18.35
C ALA A 3 1.90 5.73 -19.55
N ASP A 4 2.85 5.80 -20.49
CA ASP A 4 2.72 6.64 -21.68
C ASP A 4 1.59 6.16 -22.59
N GLN A 5 1.40 4.84 -22.70
CA GLN A 5 0.28 4.28 -23.46
C GLN A 5 -1.05 4.58 -22.80
N VAL A 6 -1.16 4.42 -21.47
CA VAL A 6 -2.38 4.80 -20.74
C VAL A 6 -2.70 6.28 -20.95
N GLU A 7 -1.71 7.18 -20.84
CA GLU A 7 -1.88 8.61 -21.12
C GLU A 7 -2.36 8.88 -22.55
N ASN A 8 -1.78 8.19 -23.55
CA ASN A 8 -2.22 8.32 -24.94
C ASN A 8 -3.67 7.88 -25.13
N CYS A 9 -4.09 6.81 -24.45
CA CYS A 9 -5.42 6.24 -24.59
C CYS A 9 -6.51 7.05 -23.88
N ILE A 10 -6.16 7.80 -22.82
CA ILE A 10 -7.10 8.69 -22.13
C ILE A 10 -7.20 10.09 -22.77
N LYS A 11 -6.31 10.46 -23.69
CA LYS A 11 -6.33 11.76 -24.39
C LYS A 11 -7.70 12.14 -24.98
N PRO A 12 -8.49 11.24 -25.60
CA PRO A 12 -9.81 11.59 -26.11
C PRO A 12 -10.73 12.17 -25.03
N TYR A 13 -10.73 11.56 -23.83
CA TYR A 13 -11.56 11.98 -22.70
C TYR A 13 -11.11 13.30 -22.05
N LYS A 14 -9.98 13.87 -22.46
CA LYS A 14 -9.49 15.15 -21.91
C LYS A 14 -10.26 16.36 -22.44
N TYR A 15 -10.80 16.26 -23.66
CA TYR A 15 -11.43 17.38 -24.35
C TYR A 15 -12.94 17.22 -24.44
N GLU A 16 -13.42 16.02 -24.73
CA GLU A 16 -14.84 15.73 -24.87
C GLU A 16 -15.14 14.38 -24.19
N VAL A 17 -16.13 14.38 -23.29
CA VAL A 17 -16.63 13.18 -22.66
C VAL A 17 -18.11 13.09 -22.97
N GLU A 18 -18.45 12.26 -23.95
CA GLU A 18 -19.83 11.87 -24.21
C GLU A 18 -20.33 11.06 -23.02
N VAL A 19 -21.52 11.37 -22.51
CA VAL A 19 -22.11 10.67 -21.36
C VAL A 19 -23.49 10.17 -21.74
N ASP A 20 -23.68 8.86 -21.65
CA ASP A 20 -24.98 8.24 -21.89
C ASP A 20 -25.88 8.34 -20.65
N GLU A 21 -27.21 8.31 -20.84
CA GLU A 21 -28.18 8.32 -19.73
C GLU A 21 -27.97 7.16 -18.74
N ARG A 22 -27.56 5.99 -19.25
CA ARG A 22 -27.29 4.81 -18.42
C ARG A 22 -26.05 5.00 -17.55
N GLU A 23 -24.98 5.52 -18.14
CA GLU A 23 -23.74 5.84 -17.44
C GLU A 23 -23.99 6.91 -16.40
N TRP A 24 -24.75 7.95 -16.75
CA TRP A 24 -25.18 9.00 -15.84
C TRP A 24 -25.94 8.45 -14.62
N GLU A 25 -26.91 7.56 -14.85
CA GLU A 25 -27.64 6.96 -13.72
C GLU A 25 -26.74 6.11 -12.83
N SER A 26 -25.80 5.35 -13.41
CA SER A 26 -24.82 4.55 -12.67
C SER A 26 -23.90 5.45 -11.84
N GLY A 27 -23.24 6.40 -12.49
CA GLY A 27 -22.33 7.34 -11.85
C GLY A 27 -23.01 8.17 -10.76
N ARG A 28 -24.28 8.55 -10.94
CA ARG A 28 -25.05 9.20 -9.87
C ARG A 28 -25.29 8.28 -8.67
N LYS A 29 -25.65 7.02 -8.88
CA LYS A 29 -25.86 6.05 -7.77
C LYS A 29 -24.57 5.83 -7.00
N GLU A 30 -23.46 5.71 -7.70
CA GLU A 30 -22.14 5.57 -7.09
C GLU A 30 -21.71 6.84 -6.33
N ALA A 31 -21.92 8.02 -6.92
CA ALA A 31 -21.68 9.30 -6.26
C ALA A 31 -22.50 9.44 -4.96
N VAL A 32 -23.77 9.02 -4.96
CA VAL A 32 -24.59 8.97 -3.73
C VAL A 32 -23.94 8.07 -2.67
N GLY A 33 -23.48 6.87 -3.05
CA GLY A 33 -22.80 5.96 -2.13
C GLY A 33 -21.45 6.49 -1.63
N LEU A 34 -20.70 7.22 -2.46
CA LEU A 34 -19.46 7.91 -2.06
C LEU A 34 -19.73 9.00 -1.02
N PHE A 35 -20.76 9.81 -1.23
CA PHE A 35 -21.14 10.87 -0.29
C PHE A 35 -21.63 10.29 1.05
N GLU A 36 -22.40 9.21 1.03
CA GLU A 36 -22.87 8.55 2.25
C GLU A 36 -21.69 7.95 3.05
N ARG A 37 -20.70 7.35 2.37
CA ARG A 37 -19.45 6.89 3.02
C ARG A 37 -18.64 8.04 3.62
N GLU A 38 -18.44 9.11 2.86
CA GLU A 38 -17.73 10.31 3.32
C GLU A 38 -18.41 10.96 4.54
N MET A 39 -19.75 11.03 4.52
CA MET A 39 -20.52 11.50 5.67
C MET A 39 -20.30 10.62 6.91
N SER A 40 -20.34 9.30 6.76
CA SER A 40 -20.07 8.37 7.85
C SER A 40 -18.67 8.57 8.45
N MET A 41 -17.65 8.72 7.61
CA MET A 41 -16.26 8.98 8.05
C MET A 41 -16.15 10.32 8.79
N CYS A 42 -16.78 11.39 8.30
CA CYS A 42 -16.79 12.68 8.97
C CYS A 42 -17.50 12.61 10.34
N GLU A 43 -18.63 11.88 10.43
CA GLU A 43 -19.34 11.68 11.70
C GLU A 43 -18.52 10.87 12.71
N GLU A 44 -17.78 9.85 12.26
CA GLU A 44 -16.87 9.08 13.10
C GLU A 44 -15.74 9.97 13.64
N LYS A 45 -15.08 10.76 12.79
CA LYS A 45 -14.04 11.70 13.23
C LYS A 45 -14.57 12.74 14.22
N LEU A 46 -15.79 13.25 14.03
CA LEU A 46 -16.42 14.13 15.01
C LEU A 46 -16.71 13.43 16.35
N LYS A 47 -17.11 12.16 16.33
CA LYS A 47 -17.29 11.36 17.56
C LYS A 47 -15.96 11.17 18.29
N ASP A 48 -14.87 10.93 17.58
CA ASP A 48 -13.53 10.78 18.16
C ASP A 48 -13.03 12.09 18.79
N ILE A 49 -13.17 13.22 18.08
CA ILE A 49 -12.83 14.53 18.64
C ILE A 49 -13.67 14.83 19.88
N ARG A 50 -14.97 14.50 19.85
CA ARG A 50 -15.87 14.67 21.00
C ARG A 50 -15.41 13.86 22.21
N LYS A 51 -14.97 12.61 22.01
CA LYS A 51 -14.42 11.77 23.08
C LYS A 51 -13.13 12.38 23.63
N LYS A 52 -12.20 12.79 22.75
CA LYS A 52 -10.90 13.39 23.11
C LYS A 52 -11.04 14.69 23.91
N VAL A 53 -11.97 15.56 23.52
CA VAL A 53 -12.21 16.86 24.17
C VAL A 53 -12.98 16.72 25.50
N GLY A 54 -13.59 15.56 25.77
CA GLY A 54 -14.32 15.30 27.01
C GLY A 54 -15.80 15.69 26.96
N GLY A 55 -16.43 15.62 25.78
CA GLY A 55 -17.88 15.71 25.64
C GLY A 55 -18.40 16.84 24.74
N SER A 56 -19.67 16.72 24.33
CA SER A 56 -20.28 17.62 23.33
C SER A 56 -20.40 19.07 23.82
N ARG A 57 -20.69 19.29 25.11
CA ARG A 57 -20.85 20.65 25.66
C ARG A 57 -19.55 21.43 25.61
N ARG A 58 -18.43 20.79 25.99
CA ARG A 58 -17.10 21.39 25.95
C ARG A 58 -16.64 21.65 24.52
N LEU A 59 -16.88 20.70 23.62
CA LEU A 59 -16.59 20.88 22.20
C LEU A 59 -17.37 22.06 21.60
N ASN A 60 -18.66 22.19 21.89
CA ASN A 60 -19.48 23.30 21.38
C ASN A 60 -18.98 24.67 21.89
N ASN A 61 -18.60 24.75 23.17
CA ASN A 61 -18.03 25.98 23.73
C ASN A 61 -16.68 26.34 23.08
N LEU A 62 -15.83 25.33 22.82
CA LEU A 62 -14.55 25.50 22.14
C LEU A 62 -14.74 25.94 20.68
N VAL A 63 -15.66 25.31 19.96
CA VAL A 63 -15.98 25.67 18.57
C VAL A 63 -16.54 27.10 18.48
N SER A 64 -17.43 27.50 19.40
CA SER A 64 -17.93 28.87 19.48
C SER A 64 -16.81 29.88 19.76
N TYR A 65 -15.87 29.53 20.64
CA TYR A 65 -14.70 30.35 20.92
C TYR A 65 -13.79 30.49 19.68
N VAL A 66 -13.51 29.38 18.99
CA VAL A 66 -12.72 29.37 17.75
C VAL A 66 -13.37 30.23 16.67
N ARG A 67 -14.69 30.11 16.46
CA ARG A 67 -15.42 30.93 15.48
C ARG A 67 -15.31 32.43 15.77
N ALA A 68 -15.40 32.82 17.05
CA ALA A 68 -15.22 34.21 17.47
C ALA A 68 -13.78 34.70 17.25
N LEU A 69 -12.77 33.84 17.46
CA LEU A 69 -11.37 34.16 17.15
C LEU A 69 -11.16 34.35 15.64
N GLU A 70 -11.67 33.43 14.82
CA GLU A 70 -11.55 33.50 13.36
C GLU A 70 -12.27 34.73 12.78
N GLU A 71 -13.40 35.13 13.35
CA GLU A 71 -14.12 36.35 12.96
C GLU A 71 -13.29 37.61 13.27
N ARG A 72 -12.74 37.72 14.48
CA ARG A 72 -11.83 38.82 14.84
C ARG A 72 -10.58 38.87 13.97
N GLU A 73 -9.97 37.71 13.70
CA GLU A 73 -8.82 37.61 12.78
C GLU A 73 -9.21 38.09 11.36
N ARG A 74 -10.39 37.70 10.87
CA ARG A 74 -10.88 38.10 9.55
C ARG A 74 -11.14 39.61 9.48
N GLU A 75 -11.77 40.19 10.50
CA GLU A 75 -11.97 41.64 10.61
C GLU A 75 -10.65 42.39 10.67
N ARG A 76 -9.68 41.91 11.46
CA ARG A 76 -8.33 42.48 11.52
C ARG A 76 -7.64 42.44 10.15
N LYS A 77 -7.71 41.30 9.44
CA LYS A 77 -7.16 41.16 8.09
C LYS A 77 -7.84 42.11 7.09
N MET A 78 -9.17 42.22 7.11
CA MET A 78 -9.89 43.16 6.24
C MET A 78 -9.51 44.61 6.52
N LYS A 79 -9.41 45.00 7.80
CA LYS A 79 -8.97 46.35 8.20
C LYS A 79 -7.54 46.63 7.75
N ARG A 80 -6.62 45.67 7.89
CA ARG A 80 -5.25 45.80 7.39
C ARG A 80 -5.19 45.93 5.87
N LEU A 81 -5.94 45.11 5.14
CA LEU A 81 -6.02 45.19 3.68
C LEU A 81 -6.58 46.54 3.20
N ALA A 82 -7.60 47.07 3.88
CA ALA A 82 -8.17 48.38 3.59
C ALA A 82 -7.18 49.52 3.87
N MET A 83 -6.43 49.43 4.97
CA MET A 83 -5.42 50.42 5.36
C MET A 83 -4.20 50.43 4.43
N VAL A 84 -3.74 49.24 4.00
CA VAL A 84 -2.70 49.09 2.97
C VAL A 84 -3.18 49.65 1.62
N ALA A 85 -4.44 49.42 1.25
CA ALA A 85 -5.03 49.99 0.04
C ALA A 85 -5.18 51.53 0.12
N ALA A 86 -5.29 52.09 1.32
CA ALA A 86 -5.34 53.53 1.58
C ALA A 86 -3.96 54.20 1.70
N GLY A 87 -2.86 53.42 1.63
CA GLY A 87 -1.49 53.95 1.68
C GLY A 87 -1.01 54.38 3.08
N GLU A 88 -1.69 53.95 4.14
CA GLU A 88 -1.29 54.21 5.53
C GLU A 88 -0.32 53.12 6.04
N GLU A 89 0.67 53.50 6.88
CA GLU A 89 1.66 52.57 7.46
C GLU A 89 1.02 51.57 8.44
N ASP A 90 1.47 50.31 8.40
CA ASP A 90 0.96 49.22 9.24
C ASP A 90 0.91 49.62 10.73
N PRO A 91 -0.23 49.50 11.43
CA PRO A 91 -0.30 49.78 12.85
C PRO A 91 0.56 48.77 13.61
N PRO A 92 1.17 49.17 14.75
CA PRO A 92 1.95 48.25 15.56
C PRO A 92 1.08 47.05 15.94
N VAL A 93 1.59 45.84 15.71
CA VAL A 93 0.93 44.59 16.09
C VAL A 93 0.65 44.68 17.59
N SER A 94 -0.61 44.94 17.96
CA SER A 94 -1.01 44.84 19.34
C SER A 94 -0.83 43.38 19.73
N THR A 95 0.21 43.11 20.52
CA THR A 95 0.36 41.92 21.35
C THR A 95 -0.73 41.99 22.42
N GLU A 96 -1.99 42.00 21.99
CA GLU A 96 -3.08 41.64 22.88
C GLU A 96 -2.78 40.19 23.26
N GLU A 97 -2.38 40.03 24.52
CA GLU A 97 -2.27 38.75 25.20
C GLU A 97 -3.55 37.96 24.90
N GLU A 98 -3.50 37.10 23.87
CA GLU A 98 -4.59 36.20 23.54
C GLU A 98 -4.70 35.24 24.72
N SER A 99 -5.53 35.64 25.68
CA SER A 99 -5.78 34.91 26.91
C SER A 99 -6.01 33.45 26.55
N TYR A 100 -5.05 32.60 26.93
CA TYR A 100 -5.05 31.15 26.72
C TYR A 100 -6.17 30.50 27.54
N LYS A 101 -7.43 30.84 27.26
CA LYS A 101 -8.62 30.28 27.89
C LYS A 101 -8.69 28.76 27.69
N TYR A 102 -8.07 28.26 26.63
CA TYR A 102 -7.98 26.84 26.31
C TYR A 102 -6.56 26.46 25.90
N PRO A 103 -6.14 25.21 26.17
CA PRO A 103 -4.87 24.67 25.67
C PRO A 103 -4.82 24.71 24.14
N PRO A 104 -3.65 24.97 23.52
CA PRO A 104 -3.52 25.07 22.06
C PRO A 104 -3.97 23.81 21.33
N GLY A 105 -3.72 22.62 21.89
CA GLY A 105 -4.20 21.35 21.32
C GLY A 105 -5.73 21.26 21.22
N GLN A 106 -6.46 21.83 22.19
CA GLN A 106 -7.94 21.83 22.17
C GLN A 106 -8.50 22.84 21.17
N ILE A 107 -7.77 23.94 20.92
CA ILE A 107 -8.12 24.92 19.89
C ILE A 107 -7.99 24.28 18.50
N LEU A 108 -6.93 23.51 18.25
CA LEU A 108 -6.77 22.75 17.01
C LEU A 108 -7.86 21.70 16.83
N ASP A 109 -8.14 20.90 17.86
CA ASP A 109 -9.22 19.91 17.82
C ASP A 109 -10.59 20.57 17.52
N ALA A 110 -10.83 21.77 18.06
CA ALA A 110 -12.05 22.53 17.82
C ALA A 110 -12.12 23.13 16.40
N ARG A 111 -10.99 23.61 15.84
CA ARG A 111 -10.90 24.01 14.42
C ARG A 111 -11.22 22.84 13.50
N HIS A 112 -10.63 21.67 13.76
CA HIS A 112 -10.96 20.46 13.01
C HIS A 112 -12.44 20.07 13.15
N ALA A 113 -13.02 20.14 14.35
CA ALA A 113 -14.43 19.87 14.55
C ALA A 113 -15.35 20.86 13.80
N ALA A 114 -15.00 22.15 13.76
CA ALA A 114 -15.72 23.14 12.97
C ALA A 114 -15.68 22.79 11.48
N LEU A 115 -14.50 22.48 10.94
CA LEU A 115 -14.32 22.07 9.55
C LEU A 115 -15.13 20.82 9.21
N TYR A 116 -15.11 19.78 10.05
CA TYR A 116 -15.92 18.58 9.83
C TYR A 116 -17.43 18.85 9.91
N SER A 117 -17.87 19.74 10.82
CA SER A 117 -19.28 20.13 10.90
C SER A 117 -19.74 20.87 9.64
N ASP A 118 -18.94 21.82 9.16
CA ASP A 118 -19.25 22.60 7.95
C ASP A 118 -19.19 21.72 6.68
N ARG A 119 -18.23 20.78 6.65
CA ARG A 119 -18.14 19.74 5.62
C ARG A 119 -19.37 18.84 5.62
N LEU A 120 -19.83 18.38 6.78
CA LEU A 120 -21.05 17.57 6.90
C LEU A 120 -22.30 18.30 6.41
N SER A 121 -22.46 19.60 6.72
CA SER A 121 -23.57 20.38 6.17
C SER A 121 -23.49 20.49 4.65
N THR A 122 -22.29 20.68 4.11
CA THR A 122 -22.06 20.75 2.67
C THR A 122 -22.39 19.41 1.99
N LEU A 123 -21.93 18.30 2.56
CA LEU A 123 -22.20 16.95 2.06
C LEU A 123 -23.70 16.63 2.09
N LYS A 124 -24.41 16.98 3.17
CA LYS A 124 -25.87 16.78 3.29
C LYS A 124 -26.63 17.58 2.22
N LEU A 125 -26.25 18.85 2.02
CA LEU A 125 -26.85 19.70 0.99
C LEU A 125 -26.63 19.11 -0.41
N ARG A 126 -25.41 18.68 -0.72
CA ARG A 126 -25.05 18.10 -2.03
C ARG A 126 -25.70 16.73 -2.24
N LEU A 127 -25.77 15.89 -1.22
CA LEU A 127 -26.48 14.60 -1.28
C LEU A 127 -27.98 14.80 -1.60
N ALA A 128 -28.60 15.81 -0.99
CA ALA A 128 -29.99 16.18 -1.31
C ALA A 128 -30.12 16.67 -2.76
N ALA A 129 -29.16 17.44 -3.27
CA ALA A 129 -29.12 17.87 -4.66
C ALA A 129 -28.98 16.68 -5.63
N LEU A 130 -28.08 15.72 -5.35
CA LEU A 130 -27.88 14.52 -6.17
C LEU A 130 -29.13 13.62 -6.21
N LYS A 131 -29.87 13.55 -5.11
CA LYS A 131 -31.14 12.81 -5.02
C LYS A 131 -32.31 13.57 -5.66
N ALA A 132 -32.16 14.86 -5.97
CA ALA A 132 -33.22 15.66 -6.56
C ALA A 132 -33.50 15.29 -8.03
N LYS A 133 -34.70 15.66 -8.52
CA LYS A 133 -35.13 15.37 -9.90
C LYS A 133 -34.21 15.98 -10.96
N ARG A 134 -33.54 17.10 -10.67
CA ARG A 134 -32.62 17.79 -11.59
C ARG A 134 -31.40 16.95 -11.96
N CYS A 135 -30.80 16.24 -11.00
CA CYS A 135 -29.72 15.28 -11.30
C CYS A 135 -30.27 13.93 -11.82
N LYS A 136 -31.58 13.71 -11.82
CA LYS A 136 -32.22 12.52 -12.41
C LYS A 136 -32.62 12.72 -13.87
N SER A 137 -32.79 13.96 -14.33
CA SER A 137 -33.34 14.23 -15.66
C SER A 137 -32.38 13.97 -16.81
N GLY A 138 -31.10 13.70 -16.54
CA GLY A 138 -30.13 13.28 -17.56
C GLY A 138 -28.83 14.09 -17.51
N PRO A 139 -27.91 13.82 -18.46
CA PRO A 139 -26.58 14.44 -18.55
C PRO A 139 -26.61 15.90 -19.01
N GLU A 140 -27.74 16.42 -19.51
CA GLU A 140 -27.90 17.84 -19.88
C GLU A 140 -27.67 18.82 -18.71
N ASN A 141 -27.73 18.31 -17.47
CA ASN A 141 -27.51 19.08 -16.24
C ASN A 141 -26.13 18.77 -15.59
N ASP A 142 -25.14 18.38 -16.40
CA ASP A 142 -23.77 18.09 -15.96
C ASP A 142 -23.14 19.20 -15.10
N LEU A 143 -23.33 20.47 -15.50
CA LEU A 143 -22.83 21.65 -14.76
C LEU A 143 -23.46 21.80 -13.37
N LEU A 144 -24.69 21.31 -13.17
CA LEU A 144 -25.40 21.39 -11.89
C LEU A 144 -25.03 20.25 -10.95
N CYS A 145 -24.67 19.09 -11.49
CA CYS A 145 -24.40 17.86 -10.74
C CYS A 145 -22.99 17.34 -11.07
N PRO A 146 -21.93 18.11 -10.72
CA PRO A 146 -20.56 17.77 -11.08
C PRO A 146 -20.12 16.43 -10.47
N GLU A 147 -20.70 16.03 -9.34
CA GLU A 147 -20.32 14.77 -8.68
C GLU A 147 -20.70 13.54 -9.51
N ALA A 148 -21.86 13.56 -10.17
CA ALA A 148 -22.28 12.46 -11.04
C ALA A 148 -21.44 12.45 -12.32
N PHE A 149 -21.21 13.63 -12.93
CA PHE A 149 -20.36 13.77 -14.10
C PHE A 149 -18.93 13.26 -13.84
N LEU A 150 -18.30 13.74 -12.76
CA LEU A 150 -16.94 13.35 -12.40
C LEU A 150 -16.81 11.85 -12.12
N ASN A 151 -17.86 11.22 -11.57
CA ASN A 151 -17.84 9.77 -11.37
C ASN A 151 -17.88 9.03 -12.71
N VAL A 152 -18.72 9.45 -13.66
CA VAL A 152 -18.74 8.86 -15.01
C VAL A 152 -17.39 9.03 -15.72
N VAL A 153 -16.80 10.22 -15.63
CA VAL A 153 -15.46 10.47 -16.20
C VAL A 153 -14.43 9.54 -15.54
N ALA A 154 -14.45 9.42 -14.21
CA ALA A 154 -13.56 8.53 -13.48
C ALA A 154 -13.73 7.06 -13.92
N ASP A 155 -14.97 6.60 -14.12
CA ASP A 155 -15.26 5.23 -14.55
C ASP A 155 -14.74 4.95 -15.96
N LYS A 156 -14.94 5.88 -16.90
CA LYS A 156 -14.42 5.76 -18.29
C LYS A 156 -12.90 5.75 -18.32
N LEU A 157 -12.27 6.64 -17.56
CA LEU A 157 -10.82 6.71 -17.43
C LEU A 157 -10.26 5.43 -16.81
N ALA A 158 -10.88 4.94 -15.73
CA ALA A 158 -10.47 3.73 -15.04
C ALA A 158 -10.62 2.49 -15.91
N TYR A 159 -11.76 2.34 -16.60
CA TYR A 159 -12.02 1.20 -17.48
C TYR A 159 -11.02 1.15 -18.65
N THR A 160 -10.82 2.28 -19.33
CA THR A 160 -9.86 2.38 -20.44
C THR A 160 -8.44 2.10 -19.95
N SER A 161 -8.04 2.73 -18.85
CA SER A 161 -6.70 2.55 -18.28
C SER A 161 -6.45 1.10 -17.86
N ALA A 162 -7.43 0.45 -17.22
CA ALA A 162 -7.32 -0.93 -16.77
C ALA A 162 -7.13 -1.91 -17.95
N MET A 163 -7.82 -1.69 -19.07
CA MET A 163 -7.65 -2.50 -20.27
C MET A 163 -6.22 -2.42 -20.81
N PHE A 164 -5.63 -1.22 -20.87
CA PHE A 164 -4.26 -1.04 -21.36
C PHE A 164 -3.20 -1.52 -20.37
N ILE A 165 -3.42 -1.35 -19.07
CA ILE A 165 -2.53 -1.93 -18.05
C ILE A 165 -2.50 -3.46 -18.19
N ASN A 166 -3.64 -4.09 -18.48
CA ASN A 166 -3.68 -5.53 -18.68
C ASN A 166 -2.83 -5.98 -19.88
N ILE A 167 -3.01 -5.33 -21.03
CA ILE A 167 -2.31 -5.69 -22.27
C ILE A 167 -0.81 -5.37 -22.20
N GLU A 168 -0.45 -4.16 -21.77
CA GLU A 168 0.94 -3.69 -21.85
C GLU A 168 1.79 -4.16 -20.66
N LEU A 169 1.20 -4.28 -19.46
CA LEU A 169 1.94 -4.63 -18.26
C LEU A 169 1.73 -6.09 -17.86
N LEU A 170 0.49 -6.53 -17.70
CA LEU A 170 0.22 -7.86 -17.14
C LEU A 170 0.60 -8.97 -18.12
N ASP A 171 0.20 -8.87 -19.38
CA ASP A 171 0.54 -9.90 -20.38
C ASP A 171 2.07 -9.99 -20.58
N GLN A 172 2.77 -8.85 -20.66
CA GLN A 172 4.23 -8.83 -20.75
C GLN A 172 4.87 -9.42 -19.49
N PHE A 173 4.35 -9.08 -18.30
CA PHE A 173 4.83 -9.62 -17.04
C PHE A 173 4.67 -11.13 -16.99
N PHE A 174 3.49 -11.67 -17.30
CA PHE A 174 3.26 -13.12 -17.25
C PHE A 174 4.09 -13.91 -18.26
N TYR A 175 4.43 -13.30 -19.40
CA TYR A 175 5.30 -13.94 -20.38
C TYR A 175 6.78 -13.91 -19.99
N GLN A 176 7.26 -12.78 -19.48
CA GLN A 176 8.68 -12.58 -19.16
C GLN A 176 9.05 -13.13 -17.78
N PHE A 177 8.16 -13.05 -16.81
CA PHE A 177 8.44 -13.39 -15.42
C PHE A 177 8.92 -14.83 -15.20
N PRO A 178 8.31 -15.88 -15.79
CA PRO A 178 8.83 -17.24 -15.65
C PRO A 178 10.24 -17.39 -16.24
N ARG A 179 10.52 -16.71 -17.35
CA ARG A 179 11.84 -16.77 -18.02
C ARG A 179 12.93 -16.09 -17.22
N GLU A 180 12.60 -14.95 -16.60
CA GLU A 180 13.52 -14.24 -15.70
C GLU A 180 13.77 -15.01 -14.40
N ILE A 181 12.76 -15.73 -13.90
CA ILE A 181 12.95 -16.63 -12.77
C ILE A 181 13.90 -17.76 -13.17
N ASP A 182 13.63 -18.42 -14.29
CA ASP A 182 14.47 -19.52 -14.77
C ASP A 182 15.90 -19.05 -15.04
N SER A 183 16.08 -17.87 -15.64
CA SER A 183 17.42 -17.34 -15.92
C SER A 183 18.20 -17.07 -14.64
N ARG A 184 17.58 -16.40 -13.66
CA ARG A 184 18.23 -16.05 -12.39
C ARG A 184 18.47 -17.26 -11.50
N LEU A 185 17.53 -18.21 -11.43
CA LEU A 185 17.70 -19.38 -10.56
C LEU A 185 18.63 -20.44 -11.15
N LEU A 186 18.68 -20.58 -12.48
CA LEU A 186 19.48 -21.62 -13.13
C LEU A 186 20.87 -21.16 -13.55
N TYR A 187 21.03 -19.91 -13.99
CA TYR A 187 22.30 -19.41 -14.52
C TYR A 187 23.06 -18.49 -13.57
N ASP A 188 22.37 -17.71 -12.73
CA ASP A 188 23.04 -16.74 -11.85
C ASP A 188 23.42 -17.31 -10.48
N LEU A 189 22.76 -18.39 -10.03
CA LEU A 189 23.05 -18.98 -8.71
C LEU A 189 24.22 -19.96 -8.74
N ASP A 190 25.20 -19.71 -7.87
CA ASP A 190 26.31 -20.62 -7.65
C ASP A 190 25.89 -21.86 -6.87
N ARG A 191 26.57 -23.00 -7.07
CA ARG A 191 26.30 -24.26 -6.33
C ARG A 191 26.29 -24.10 -4.81
N LYS A 192 27.06 -23.16 -4.27
CA LYS A 192 27.10 -22.88 -2.82
C LYS A 192 25.82 -22.18 -2.35
N GLU A 193 25.37 -21.18 -3.10
CA GLU A 193 24.14 -20.43 -2.83
C GLU A 193 22.91 -21.32 -2.93
N ILE A 194 22.90 -22.27 -3.89
CA ILE A 194 21.83 -23.27 -4.00
C ILE A 194 21.76 -24.16 -2.75
N VAL A 195 22.91 -24.57 -2.19
CA VAL A 195 22.95 -25.38 -0.96
C VAL A 195 22.53 -24.56 0.25
N GLU A 196 22.93 -23.29 0.34
CA GLU A 196 22.49 -22.37 1.38
C GLU A 196 20.96 -22.15 1.33
N PHE A 197 20.42 -21.87 0.14
CA PHE A 197 18.99 -21.76 -0.11
C PHE A 197 18.23 -23.04 0.29
N ALA A 198 18.72 -24.21 -0.11
CA ALA A 198 18.11 -25.48 0.26
C ALA A 198 18.15 -25.74 1.79
N ARG A 199 19.15 -25.19 2.49
CA ARG A 199 19.30 -25.33 3.95
C ARG A 199 18.43 -24.36 4.75
N GLU A 200 17.80 -23.36 4.13
CA GLU A 200 16.83 -22.48 4.80
C GLU A 200 15.62 -23.27 5.30
N ASN A 201 15.19 -24.30 4.55
CA ASN A 201 14.11 -25.17 4.98
C ASN A 201 14.62 -26.24 5.98
N PRO A 202 14.11 -26.30 7.23
CA PRO A 202 14.61 -27.18 8.27
C PRO A 202 14.34 -28.68 8.01
N VAL A 203 13.39 -29.03 7.13
CA VAL A 203 13.11 -30.41 6.73
C VAL A 203 14.15 -30.85 5.69
N VAL A 204 14.36 -30.02 4.67
CA VAL A 204 15.34 -30.28 3.60
C VAL A 204 16.75 -30.31 4.16
N ARG A 205 17.10 -29.37 5.06
CA ARG A 205 18.39 -29.36 5.76
C ARG A 205 18.68 -30.67 6.48
N ARG A 206 17.74 -31.18 7.29
CA ARG A 206 17.90 -32.45 8.00
C ARG A 206 18.09 -33.62 7.04
N HIS A 207 17.39 -33.60 5.91
CA HIS A 207 17.54 -34.61 4.88
C HIS A 207 18.92 -34.58 4.23
N LEU A 208 19.41 -33.38 3.86
CA LEU A 208 20.74 -33.18 3.29
C LEU A 208 21.84 -33.58 4.27
N ASP A 209 21.74 -33.19 5.54
CA ASP A 209 22.73 -33.54 6.57
C ASP A 209 22.78 -35.06 6.81
N LEU A 210 21.63 -35.75 6.75
CA LEU A 210 21.55 -37.20 6.89
C LEU A 210 22.15 -37.92 5.67
N GLN A 211 21.84 -37.45 4.46
CA GLN A 211 22.45 -37.97 3.22
C GLN A 211 23.97 -37.77 3.23
N GLU A 212 24.46 -36.58 3.57
CA GLU A 212 25.89 -36.29 3.63
C GLU A 212 26.61 -37.20 4.65
N ARG A 213 25.97 -37.49 5.78
CA ARG A 213 26.50 -38.44 6.78
C ARG A 213 26.53 -39.86 6.24
N LYS A 214 25.49 -40.28 5.51
CA LYS A 214 25.40 -41.62 4.92
C LYS A 214 26.50 -41.81 3.87
N ASP A 215 26.67 -40.88 2.94
CA ASP A 215 27.63 -40.97 1.85
C ASP A 215 29.08 -41.08 2.37
N LYS A 216 29.43 -40.28 3.39
CA LYS A 216 30.74 -40.37 4.05
C LYS A 216 30.99 -41.73 4.70
N LEU A 217 29.97 -42.31 5.35
CA LEU A 217 30.09 -43.62 5.99
C LEU A 217 30.21 -44.74 4.95
N GLU A 218 29.49 -44.66 3.84
CA GLU A 218 29.60 -45.60 2.73
C GLU A 218 30.98 -45.54 2.06
N GLU A 219 31.54 -44.33 1.89
CA GLU A 219 32.89 -44.16 1.35
C GLU A 219 33.96 -44.78 2.27
N VAL A 220 33.88 -44.52 3.58
CA VAL A 220 34.77 -45.13 4.57
C VAL A 220 34.63 -46.65 4.57
N MET A 221 33.40 -47.17 4.51
CA MET A 221 33.15 -48.60 4.45
C MET A 221 33.76 -49.22 3.20
N LYS A 222 33.66 -48.54 2.05
CA LYS A 222 34.27 -48.97 0.79
C LYS A 222 35.80 -49.01 0.88
N GLN A 223 36.43 -47.99 1.48
CA GLN A 223 37.87 -47.96 1.70
C GLN A 223 38.35 -49.00 2.72
N LEU A 224 37.60 -49.23 3.80
CA LEU A 224 37.93 -50.27 4.78
C LEU A 224 37.81 -51.67 4.18
N ASN A 225 36.77 -51.91 3.38
CA ASN A 225 36.59 -53.17 2.69
C ASN A 225 37.73 -53.41 1.69
N SER A 226 38.11 -52.42 0.88
CA SER A 226 39.24 -52.56 -0.05
C SER A 226 40.58 -52.81 0.66
N LEU A 227 40.81 -52.18 1.81
CA LEU A 227 41.99 -52.45 2.64
C LEU A 227 41.94 -53.82 3.32
N SER A 228 40.76 -54.28 3.73
CA SER A 228 40.59 -55.61 4.35
C SER A 228 40.83 -56.75 3.36
N THR A 229 40.38 -56.59 2.10
CA THR A 229 40.66 -57.57 1.04
C THR A 229 42.15 -57.60 0.72
N LEU A 230 42.82 -56.44 0.67
CA LEU A 230 44.27 -56.37 0.47
C LEU A 230 45.08 -56.95 1.64
N ARG A 231 44.58 -56.87 2.89
CA ARG A 231 45.25 -57.47 4.07
C ARG A 231 45.04 -58.98 4.20
N ALA A 232 43.91 -59.52 3.75
CA ALA A 232 43.65 -60.96 3.80
C ALA A 232 44.68 -61.77 2.99
N ASP A 233 45.21 -61.20 1.91
CA ASP A 233 46.28 -61.78 1.09
C ASP A 233 47.67 -61.75 1.78
N VAL A 234 47.84 -60.96 2.85
CA VAL A 234 49.13 -60.81 3.57
C VAL A 234 49.24 -61.76 4.77
N LYS A 235 48.30 -62.70 4.99
CA LYS A 235 48.49 -63.74 6.01
C LYS A 235 49.69 -64.62 5.65
N THR A 236 50.75 -64.44 6.43
CA THR A 236 52.04 -65.11 6.37
C THR A 236 51.89 -66.62 6.13
N THR A 237 52.45 -67.10 5.02
CA THR A 237 52.63 -68.52 4.76
C THR A 237 53.44 -69.16 5.90
N PRO A 238 52.98 -70.27 6.51
CA PRO A 238 53.77 -70.95 7.53
C PRO A 238 54.99 -71.56 6.83
N ARG A 239 56.19 -71.08 7.20
CA ARG A 239 57.46 -71.67 6.75
C ARG A 239 57.53 -73.12 7.24
N ARG A 240 57.44 -74.08 6.31
CA ARG A 240 57.77 -75.49 6.54
C ARG A 240 59.22 -75.60 7.05
N PRO A 241 59.51 -76.30 8.15
CA PRO A 241 60.89 -76.57 8.53
C PRO A 241 61.46 -77.65 7.61
N ARG A 242 62.60 -77.35 6.98
CA ARG A 242 63.49 -78.31 6.31
C ARG A 242 64.56 -78.75 7.33
N GLY A 243 64.53 -80.01 7.77
CA GLY A 243 65.69 -80.78 8.25
C GLY A 243 65.68 -82.08 7.44
N LEU A 244 66.69 -82.52 6.68
CA LEU A 244 68.14 -82.75 6.87
C LEU A 244 68.46 -83.80 7.97
N PHE A 245 68.83 -85.01 7.51
CA PHE A 245 69.10 -86.28 8.23
C PHE A 245 67.85 -86.98 8.79
N GLY A 246 67.59 -88.29 8.66
CA GLY A 246 68.37 -89.46 8.26
C GLY A 246 68.00 -90.63 9.21
N GLY A 247 67.80 -91.86 8.70
CA GLY A 247 67.89 -93.08 9.52
C GLY A 247 66.76 -94.11 9.44
N MET A 248 66.95 -95.14 8.60
CA MET A 248 67.08 -96.55 9.01
C MET A 248 66.00 -97.16 9.94
N PHE A 249 65.05 -97.90 9.33
CA PHE A 249 64.66 -99.31 9.58
C PHE A 249 63.32 -99.59 8.90
#